data_AF-A0A8S4R367-F1
#
_entry.id   AF-A0A8S4R367-F1
#
_cell.length_a   1.000
_cell.length_b   1.000
_cell.length_c   1.000
_cell.angle_alpha   90.00
_cell.angle_beta   90.00
_cell.angle_gamma   90.00
#
_symmetry.space_group_name_H-M   'P 1'
#
loop_
_entity.id
_entity.type
_entity.pdbx_description
1 polymer ?
#
loop_
_entity_poly.entity_id
_entity_poly.type
_entity_poly.pdbx_seq_one_letter_code
_entity_poly.pdbx_strand_id
1 'polypeptide(L)'
;MTSFSKAALGWVDAVGNYVFQCGGSLISSRFVLTAAHCTHTPNKLLRDPKPQIVRLGDQNLNNNVRDNASPIEVSIQTASNC
;
A
#
# COMPACT_ATOMS: atom_id res chain seq x y z
N MET A 1 -19.48 -0.74 9.70
CA MET A 1 -18.05 -0.61 10.05
C MET A 1 -17.16 -1.03 8.87
N THR A 2 -17.32 -0.39 7.70
CA THR A 2 -16.51 -0.67 6.50
C THR A 2 -16.29 0.63 5.72
N SER A 3 -15.65 1.64 6.33
CA SER A 3 -15.52 2.95 5.67
C SER A 3 -14.35 3.04 4.68
N PHE A 4 -13.44 2.04 4.65
CA PHE A 4 -12.27 2.05 3.77
C PHE A 4 -12.09 0.69 3.10
N SER A 5 -12.80 0.44 1.99
CA SER A 5 -12.59 -0.79 1.20
C SER A 5 -11.34 -0.72 0.34
N LYS A 6 -10.91 0.47 -0.10
CA LYS A 6 -9.72 0.66 -0.95
C LYS A 6 -8.43 0.71 -0.14
N ALA A 7 -7.42 0.02 -0.67
CA ALA A 7 -6.06 0.00 -0.15
C ALA A 7 -5.06 0.24 -1.29
N ALA A 8 -3.97 0.96 -1.01
CA ALA A 8 -2.85 1.14 -1.91
C ALA A 8 -1.58 0.56 -1.28
N LEU A 9 -0.87 -0.30 -2.00
CA LEU A 9 0.37 -0.92 -1.53
C LEU A 9 1.55 -0.03 -1.89
N GLY A 10 2.38 0.30 -0.90
CA GLY A 10 3.49 1.22 -1.02
C GLY A 10 4.84 0.54 -0.83
N TRP A 11 5.79 0.87 -1.71
CA TRP A 11 7.20 0.51 -1.62
C TRP A 11 8.04 1.73 -1.25
N VAL A 12 9.23 1.51 -0.72
CA VAL A 12 10.17 2.60 -0.41
C VAL A 12 11.22 2.67 -1.52
N ASP A 13 11.36 3.85 -2.12
CA ASP A 13 12.41 4.11 -3.13
C ASP A 13 13.80 4.29 -2.49
N ALA A 14 14.83 4.40 -3.34
CA ALA A 14 16.21 4.60 -2.90
C ALA A 14 16.42 5.84 -2.01
N VAL A 15 15.58 6.88 -2.11
CA VAL A 15 15.70 8.12 -1.33
C VAL A 15 14.77 8.15 -0.10
N GLY A 16 13.88 7.17 0.06
CA GLY A 16 13.00 7.02 1.22
C GLY A 16 11.55 7.46 1.00
N ASN A 17 11.14 7.79 -0.23
CA ASN A 17 9.74 8.10 -0.52
C ASN A 17 8.91 6.85 -0.73
N TYR A 18 7.62 6.95 -0.42
CA TYR A 18 6.65 5.91 -0.74
C TYR A 18 6.17 6.01 -2.19
N VAL A 19 6.25 4.88 -2.90
CA VAL A 19 5.75 4.72 -4.26
C VAL A 19 4.63 3.69 -4.24
N PHE A 20 3.43 4.10 -4.61
CA PHE A 20 2.26 3.23 -4.68
C PHE A 20 2.05 2.74 -6.10
N GLN A 21 2.20 1.43 -6.33
CA GLN A 21 2.11 0.83 -7.68
C GLN A 21 1.00 -0.21 -7.82
N CYS A 22 0.44 -0.67 -6.70
CA CYS A 22 -0.62 -1.67 -6.68
C CYS A 22 -1.76 -1.26 -5.76
N GLY A 23 -2.94 -1.80 -6.04
CA GLY A 23 -4.11 -1.70 -5.19
C GLY A 23 -4.39 -2.97 -4.39
N GLY A 24 -5.33 -2.85 -3.46
CA GLY A 24 -5.87 -3.96 -2.69
C GLY A 24 -7.21 -3.59 -2.08
N SER A 25 -7.76 -4.49 -1.29
CA SER A 25 -9.01 -4.26 -0.56
C SER A 25 -8.94 -4.75 0.87
N LEU A 26 -9.38 -3.91 1.81
CA LEU A 26 -9.46 -4.27 3.22
C LEU A 26 -10.64 -5.23 3.41
N ILE A 27 -10.35 -6.50 3.65
CA ILE A 27 -11.36 -7.56 3.83
C ILE A 27 -11.68 -7.83 5.31
N SER A 28 -10.84 -7.34 6.21
CA SER A 28 -11.07 -7.32 7.66
C SER A 28 -10.24 -6.22 8.30
N SER A 29 -10.39 -5.99 9.61
CA SER A 29 -9.61 -4.98 10.35
C SER A 29 -8.09 -5.14 10.27
N ARG A 30 -7.57 -6.31 9.84
CA ARG A 30 -6.13 -6.60 9.79
C ARG A 30 -5.65 -7.26 8.50
N PHE A 31 -6.54 -7.49 7.52
CA PHE A 31 -6.18 -8.20 6.29
C PHE A 31 -6.58 -7.39 5.06
N VAL A 32 -5.61 -7.20 4.17
CA VAL A 32 -5.79 -6.62 2.84
C VAL A 32 -5.59 -7.72 1.81
N LEU A 33 -6.59 -7.93 0.98
CA LEU A 33 -6.51 -8.81 -0.18
C LEU A 33 -5.90 -8.02 -1.35
N THR A 34 -4.95 -8.62 -2.07
CA THR A 34 -4.30 -8.03 -3.25
C THR A 34 -3.99 -9.12 -4.28
N ALA A 35 -3.52 -8.73 -5.47
CA ALA A 35 -3.06 -9.68 -6.47
C ALA A 35 -1.73 -10.31 -6.06
N ALA A 36 -1.53 -11.60 -6.36
CA ALA A 36 -0.29 -12.30 -6.03
C ALA A 36 0.96 -11.60 -6.60
N HIS A 37 0.90 -11.08 -7.83
CA HIS A 37 2.01 -10.36 -8.45
C HIS A 37 2.32 -9.00 -7.79
N CYS A 38 1.43 -8.47 -6.95
CA CYS A 38 1.68 -7.24 -6.18
C CYS A 38 2.48 -7.50 -4.90
N THR A 39 2.75 -8.77 -4.54
CA THR A 39 3.56 -9.10 -3.37
C THR A 39 5.07 -8.95 -3.61
N HIS A 40 5.48 -8.81 -4.86
CA HIS A 40 6.87 -8.64 -5.26
C HIS A 40 6.99 -7.81 -6.53
N THR A 41 7.93 -6.86 -6.57
CA THR A 41 8.23 -6.07 -7.77
C THR A 41 9.66 -6.31 -8.26
N PRO A 42 9.88 -6.41 -9.58
CA PRO A 42 11.22 -6.52 -10.17
C PRO A 42 11.95 -5.16 -10.25
N ASN A 43 11.33 -4.07 -9.78
CA ASN A 43 11.90 -2.73 -9.87
C ASN A 43 13.10 -2.55 -8.91
N LYS A 44 14.30 -2.49 -9.49
CA LYS A 44 15.58 -2.36 -8.76
C LYS A 44 15.83 -0.98 -8.14
N LEU A 45 14.97 0.01 -8.40
CA LEU A 45 15.07 1.34 -7.80
C LEU A 45 14.45 1.42 -6.39
N LEU A 46 13.79 0.34 -5.95
CA LEU A 46 13.17 0.23 -4.64
C LEU A 46 14.11 -0.50 -3.68
N ARG A 47 14.04 -0.16 -2.39
CA ARG A 47 14.90 -0.73 -1.34
C ARG A 47 14.61 -2.20 -1.04
N ASP A 48 13.35 -2.58 -1.14
CA ASP A 48 12.86 -3.94 -0.93
C ASP A 48 11.88 -4.28 -2.06
N PRO A 49 11.94 -5.48 -2.65
CA PRO A 49 10.98 -5.91 -3.66
C PRO A 49 9.57 -6.13 -3.11
N LYS A 50 9.38 -6.26 -1.79
CA LYS A 50 8.07 -6.40 -1.14
C LYS A 50 7.51 -5.03 -0.72
N PRO A 51 6.19 -4.84 -0.81
CA PRO A 51 5.55 -3.63 -0.31
C PRO A 51 5.72 -3.55 1.21
N GLN A 52 6.02 -2.35 1.71
CA GLN A 52 6.35 -2.10 3.11
C GLN A 52 5.18 -1.51 3.88
N ILE A 53 4.31 -0.76 3.20
CA ILE A 53 3.14 -0.13 3.81
C ILE A 53 1.88 -0.37 2.97
N VAL A 54 0.74 -0.26 3.63
CA VAL A 54 -0.55 -0.10 2.99
C VAL A 54 -1.15 1.24 3.40
N ARG A 55 -1.62 2.01 2.41
CA ARG A 55 -2.37 3.24 2.63
C ARG A 55 -3.86 2.95 2.45
N LEU A 56 -4.67 3.32 3.43
CA LEU A 56 -6.12 3.10 3.47
C LEU A 56 -6.85 4.43 3.48
N GLY A 57 -8.01 4.47 2.83
CA GLY A 57 -8.91 5.63 2.89
C GLY A 57 -8.48 6.85 2.06
N ASP A 58 -7.46 6.68 1.21
CA ASP A 58 -7.07 7.69 0.23
C ASP A 58 -7.94 7.61 -1.03
N GLN A 59 -8.33 8.76 -1.58
CA GLN A 59 -9.01 8.84 -2.87
C GLN A 59 -8.05 9.27 -3.98
N ASN A 60 -7.01 10.03 -3.63
CA ASN A 60 -6.02 10.52 -4.57
C ASN A 60 -4.61 10.39 -4.00
N LEU A 61 -3.82 9.48 -4.61
CA LEU A 61 -2.44 9.22 -4.20
C LEU A 61 -1.49 10.42 -4.45
N ASN A 62 -1.93 11.46 -5.16
CA ASN A 62 -1.17 12.69 -5.30
C ASN A 62 -1.36 13.58 -4.06
N ASN A 63 -0.38 13.56 -3.17
CA ASN A 63 -0.36 14.37 -1.94
C ASN A 63 -0.47 15.89 -2.17
N ASN A 64 -0.34 16.39 -3.40
CA ASN A 64 -0.51 17.81 -3.73
C ASN A 64 -1.97 18.19 -4.01
N VAL A 65 -2.87 17.21 -4.12
CA VAL A 65 -4.30 17.43 -4.34
C VAL A 65 -5.01 17.44 -2.99
N ARG A 66 -5.76 18.51 -2.72
CA ARG A 66 -6.65 18.57 -1.55
C ARG A 66 -7.97 17.91 -1.89
N ASP A 67 -8.13 16.66 -1.50
CA ASP A 67 -9.34 15.85 -1.70
C ASP A 67 -10.14 15.64 -0.40
N ASN A 68 -9.73 16.28 0.70
CA ASN A 68 -10.32 16.12 2.04
C ASN A 68 -10.31 14.66 2.53
N ALA A 69 -9.40 13.83 2.02
CA ALA A 69 -9.16 12.50 2.55
C ALA A 69 -8.30 12.57 3.84
N SER A 70 -8.43 11.55 4.69
CA SER A 70 -7.59 11.36 5.87
C SER A 70 -7.01 9.94 5.81
N PRO A 71 -5.97 9.73 4.98
CA PRO A 71 -5.43 8.41 4.76
C PRO A 71 -4.68 7.88 5.99
N ILE A 72 -4.74 6.56 6.18
CA ILE A 72 -3.99 5.87 7.23
C ILE A 72 -2.92 5.00 6.56
N GLU A 73 -1.67 5.15 7.00
CA GLU A 73 -0.55 4.33 6.54
C GLU A 73 -0.19 3.31 7.63
N VAL A 74 -0.13 2.03 7.25
CA VAL A 74 0.15 0.93 8.17
C VAL A 74 1.25 0.06 7.58
N SER A 75 2.26 -0.28 8.36
CA SER A 75 3.31 -1.21 7.94
C SER A 75 2.74 -2.61 7.70
N ILE A 76 3.09 -3.20 6.57
CA ILE A 76 2.69 -4.56 6.21
C ILE A 76 3.63 -5.52 6.93
N GLN A 77 3.06 -6.43 7.73
CA GLN A 77 3.75 -7.65 8.10
C GLN A 77 3.46 -8.67 7.00
N THR A 78 4.36 -8.80 6.02
CA THR A 78 4.18 -9.83 5.00
C THR A 78 4.28 -11.19 5.69
N ALA A 79 3.24 -12.02 5.54
CA ALA A 79 3.33 -13.44 5.89
C ALA A 79 4.46 -14.04 5.06
N SER A 80 5.62 -14.27 5.69
CA SER A 80 6.83 -14.77 5.03
C SER A 80 6.72 -16.24 4.61
N ASN A 81 5.62 -16.90 4.97
CA ASN A 81 5.41 -18.33 4.82
C ASN A 81 4.03 -18.55 4.17
N CYS A 82 3.97 -18.42 2.85
CA CYS A 82 2.94 -19.10 2.05
C CYS A 82 3.58 -20.35 1.46
#